data_AF-S4RF05-F1
#
_entry.id   AF-S4RF05-F1
#
_cell.length_a   1.000
_cell.length_b   1.000
_cell.length_c   1.000
_cell.angle_alpha   90.00
_cell.angle_beta   90.00
_cell.angle_gamma   90.00
#
_symmetry.space_group_name_H-M   'P 1'
#
loop_
_entity.id
_entity.type
_entity.pdbx_description
1 polymer ?
#
loop_
_entity_poly.entity_id
_entity_poly.type
_entity_poly.pdbx_seq_one_letter_code
_entity_poly.pdbx_strand_id
1 'polypeptide(L)'
;QSARSSVVASGKRRSGKVDKQKKEEERRRQEEGRCAEEARIRKEQEEAERQERERLEVEERERLEAKERERRDGELAELSEALQAVWLSTMQADSQRRASAQWERYMRCDGTPDPSEAKEINTFLSLWAESAPRDVATALRECSTALDLIEELEFVLADTPDRVLNVQTVSRHRHSILQLQEIIASKLDQVTHHLLKCASKDADLETGNLQTVVESSFMTLMLWANVNKNPRFKGYEFADRGVGFELPRPLAACPVAVRILWTRYDHLT
;
A
#
# COMPACT_ATOMS: atom_id res chain seq x y z
N GLN A 1 -58.24 89.20 -95.62
CA GLN A 1 -57.59 88.98 -96.94
C GLN A 1 -56.73 87.71 -96.84
N SER A 2 -56.74 86.88 -97.91
CA SER A 2 -55.87 85.74 -98.32
C SER A 2 -54.62 85.37 -97.50
N ALA A 3 -54.05 84.14 -97.49
CA ALA A 3 -54.33 82.82 -98.10
C ALA A 3 -53.32 81.77 -97.50
N ARG A 4 -53.57 80.48 -97.75
CA ARG A 4 -52.89 79.24 -97.26
C ARG A 4 -51.47 78.98 -97.83
N SER A 5 -50.68 78.10 -97.17
CA SER A 5 -50.19 76.81 -97.75
C SER A 5 -49.48 75.87 -96.74
N SER A 6 -49.57 74.56 -97.03
CA SER A 6 -49.23 73.30 -96.32
C SER A 6 -47.79 72.79 -96.61
N VAL A 7 -47.18 71.82 -95.88
CA VAL A 7 -47.15 70.33 -96.14
C VAL A 7 -46.02 69.67 -95.26
N VAL A 8 -46.28 68.68 -94.37
CA VAL A 8 -46.14 67.16 -94.40
C VAL A 8 -44.86 66.54 -93.75
N ALA A 9 -45.06 65.34 -93.15
CA ALA A 9 -44.21 64.52 -92.26
C ALA A 9 -43.70 63.19 -92.87
N SER A 10 -42.73 62.48 -92.22
CA SER A 10 -42.54 61.00 -92.25
C SER A 10 -41.33 60.48 -91.41
N GLY A 11 -41.49 59.35 -90.69
CA GLY A 11 -40.38 58.46 -90.25
C GLY A 11 -40.61 57.58 -88.99
N LYS A 12 -41.17 56.36 -89.11
CA LYS A 12 -41.54 55.43 -88.00
C LYS A 12 -41.40 53.95 -88.44
N ARG A 13 -40.23 53.27 -88.31
CA ARG A 13 -40.07 51.83 -88.69
C ARG A 13 -39.04 51.00 -87.91
N ARG A 14 -38.47 51.53 -86.82
CA ARG A 14 -37.42 50.87 -86.01
C ARG A 14 -37.93 50.18 -84.72
N SER A 15 -39.23 50.26 -84.39
CA SER A 15 -39.70 49.91 -83.03
C SER A 15 -40.15 48.45 -82.80
N GLY A 16 -40.57 47.69 -83.82
CA GLY A 16 -41.24 46.39 -83.60
C GLY A 16 -40.36 45.16 -83.32
N LYS A 17 -39.12 45.08 -83.85
CA LYS A 17 -38.19 43.96 -83.60
C LYS A 17 -37.50 44.08 -82.24
N VAL A 18 -37.32 45.32 -81.79
CA VAL A 18 -36.83 45.70 -80.46
C VAL A 18 -37.86 45.34 -79.40
N ASP A 19 -39.16 45.44 -79.68
CA ASP A 19 -40.25 45.11 -78.74
C ASP A 19 -40.35 43.62 -78.41
N LYS A 20 -40.16 42.71 -79.39
CA LYS A 20 -40.24 41.26 -79.15
C LYS A 20 -39.02 40.73 -78.37
N GLN A 21 -37.82 41.24 -78.67
CA GLN A 21 -36.61 40.94 -77.90
C GLN A 21 -36.67 41.51 -76.49
N LYS A 22 -37.20 42.74 -76.31
CA LYS A 22 -37.43 43.32 -74.97
C LYS A 22 -38.38 42.47 -74.14
N LYS A 23 -39.47 41.94 -74.71
CA LYS A 23 -40.44 41.10 -73.98
C LYS A 23 -39.88 39.74 -73.56
N GLU A 24 -39.00 39.15 -74.35
CA GLU A 24 -38.35 37.86 -74.04
C GLU A 24 -37.21 38.03 -73.03
N GLU A 25 -36.44 39.12 -73.13
CA GLU A 25 -35.43 39.51 -72.14
C GLU A 25 -36.08 39.90 -70.79
N GLU A 26 -37.24 40.55 -70.83
CA GLU A 26 -38.04 40.87 -69.63
C GLU A 26 -38.63 39.61 -68.97
N ARG A 27 -39.08 38.62 -69.77
CA ARG A 27 -39.46 37.29 -69.25
C ARG A 27 -38.28 36.54 -68.66
N ARG A 28 -37.10 36.52 -69.30
CA ARG A 28 -35.88 35.92 -68.74
C ARG A 28 -35.46 36.61 -67.45
N ARG A 29 -35.49 37.94 -67.37
CA ARG A 29 -35.18 38.68 -66.13
C ARG A 29 -36.20 38.41 -65.02
N GLN A 30 -37.48 38.22 -65.35
CA GLN A 30 -38.50 37.80 -64.37
C GLN A 30 -38.30 36.36 -63.91
N GLU A 31 -38.03 35.42 -64.82
CA GLU A 31 -37.77 34.01 -64.49
C GLU A 31 -36.45 33.84 -63.71
N GLU A 32 -35.37 34.54 -64.11
CA GLU A 32 -34.09 34.61 -63.39
C GLU A 32 -34.27 35.27 -62.01
N GLY A 33 -35.11 36.32 -61.91
CA GLY A 33 -35.48 36.94 -60.63
C GLY A 33 -36.27 36.00 -59.71
N ARG A 34 -37.18 35.19 -60.26
CA ARG A 34 -37.92 34.16 -59.49
C ARG A 34 -37.02 33.01 -59.06
N CYS A 35 -36.15 32.50 -59.93
CA CYS A 35 -35.15 31.48 -59.58
C CYS A 35 -34.15 31.98 -58.53
N ALA A 36 -33.73 33.26 -58.59
CA ALA A 36 -32.83 33.84 -57.59
C ALA A 36 -33.52 34.03 -56.23
N GLU A 37 -34.79 34.44 -56.21
CA GLU A 37 -35.60 34.54 -54.98
C GLU A 37 -35.86 33.15 -54.36
N GLU A 38 -36.23 32.15 -55.18
CA GLU A 38 -36.41 30.76 -54.75
C GLU A 38 -35.11 30.15 -54.20
N ALA A 39 -33.96 30.44 -54.82
CA ALA A 39 -32.66 30.02 -54.32
C ALA A 39 -32.27 30.71 -53.00
N ARG A 40 -32.66 31.97 -52.80
CA ARG A 40 -32.45 32.69 -51.52
C ARG A 40 -33.29 32.08 -50.41
N ILE A 41 -34.58 31.86 -50.68
CA ILE A 41 -35.52 31.22 -49.75
C ILE A 41 -35.02 29.82 -49.38
N ARG A 42 -34.54 29.04 -50.36
CA ARG A 42 -34.00 27.70 -50.10
C ARG A 42 -32.74 27.70 -49.24
N LYS A 43 -31.81 28.63 -49.46
CA LYS A 43 -30.62 28.77 -48.60
C LYS A 43 -30.98 29.18 -47.18
N GLU A 44 -31.93 30.09 -47.03
CA GLU A 44 -32.43 30.54 -45.72
C GLU A 44 -33.12 29.39 -44.98
N GLN A 45 -33.88 28.55 -45.68
CA GLN A 45 -34.45 27.32 -45.14
C GLN A 45 -33.39 26.28 -44.75
N GLU A 46 -32.39 26.02 -45.60
CA GLU A 46 -31.30 25.07 -45.30
C GLU A 46 -30.41 25.54 -44.12
N GLU A 47 -30.20 26.84 -43.99
CA GLU A 47 -29.47 27.44 -42.86
C GLU A 47 -30.30 27.40 -41.57
N ALA A 48 -31.60 27.69 -41.65
CA ALA A 48 -32.52 27.53 -40.53
C ALA A 48 -32.60 26.06 -40.05
N GLU A 49 -32.70 25.09 -40.97
CA GLU A 49 -32.70 23.67 -40.62
C GLU A 49 -31.36 23.22 -40.03
N ARG A 50 -30.23 23.78 -40.48
CA ARG A 50 -28.92 23.49 -39.88
C ARG A 50 -28.84 24.01 -38.45
N GLN A 51 -29.26 25.24 -38.21
CA GLN A 51 -29.30 25.83 -36.88
C GLN A 51 -30.25 25.06 -35.96
N GLU A 52 -31.40 24.61 -36.46
CA GLU A 52 -32.32 23.77 -35.69
C GLU A 52 -31.69 22.41 -35.33
N ARG A 53 -31.01 21.75 -36.28
CA ARG A 53 -30.26 20.51 -36.02
C ARG A 53 -29.16 20.69 -34.98
N GLU A 54 -28.35 21.73 -35.09
CA GLU A 54 -27.29 22.03 -34.10
C GLU A 54 -27.87 22.29 -32.71
N ARG A 55 -28.99 23.01 -32.61
CA ARG A 55 -29.68 23.25 -31.33
C ARG A 55 -30.18 21.95 -30.70
N LEU A 56 -30.76 21.06 -31.51
CA LEU A 56 -31.22 19.74 -31.04
C LEU A 56 -30.06 18.85 -30.59
N GLU A 57 -28.92 18.86 -31.29
CA GLU A 57 -27.72 18.10 -30.92
C GLU A 57 -27.09 18.60 -29.61
N VAL A 58 -27.05 19.92 -29.41
CA VAL A 58 -26.55 20.51 -28.16
C VAL A 58 -27.50 20.17 -27.01
N GLU A 59 -28.81 20.30 -27.19
CA GLU A 59 -29.80 19.96 -26.17
C GLU A 59 -29.76 18.46 -25.81
N GLU A 60 -29.59 17.58 -26.79
CA GLU A 60 -29.46 16.14 -26.58
C GLU A 60 -28.18 15.80 -25.81
N ARG A 61 -27.05 16.43 -26.16
CA ARG A 61 -25.79 16.32 -25.42
C ARG A 61 -25.91 16.79 -23.98
N GLU A 62 -26.47 17.98 -23.75
CA GLU A 62 -26.68 18.52 -22.40
C GLU A 62 -27.58 17.60 -21.57
N ARG A 63 -28.61 17.02 -22.18
CA ARG A 63 -29.49 16.04 -21.52
C ARG A 63 -28.75 14.76 -21.17
N LEU A 64 -27.90 14.24 -22.06
CA LEU A 64 -27.07 13.06 -21.78
C LEU A 64 -26.06 13.35 -20.67
N GLU A 65 -25.38 14.49 -20.71
CA GLU A 65 -24.43 14.93 -19.69
C GLU A 65 -25.09 15.13 -18.33
N ALA A 66 -26.30 15.68 -18.28
CA ALA A 66 -27.07 15.83 -17.04
C ALA A 66 -27.39 14.46 -16.42
N LYS A 67 -27.86 13.49 -17.21
CA LYS A 67 -28.12 12.12 -16.74
C LYS A 67 -26.86 11.42 -16.26
N GLU A 68 -25.76 11.59 -17.01
CA GLU A 68 -24.47 11.00 -16.66
C GLU A 68 -23.86 11.65 -15.41
N ARG A 69 -24.12 12.94 -15.17
CA ARG A 69 -23.75 13.62 -13.92
C ARG A 69 -24.55 13.08 -12.75
N GLU A 70 -25.88 12.99 -12.89
CA GLU A 70 -26.76 12.43 -11.86
C GLU A 70 -26.36 10.99 -11.48
N ARG A 71 -26.03 10.15 -12.48
CA ARG A 71 -25.50 8.79 -12.24
C ARG A 71 -24.19 8.83 -11.45
N ARG A 72 -23.23 9.65 -11.86
CA ARG A 72 -21.93 9.77 -11.16
C ARG A 72 -22.10 10.30 -9.74
N ASP A 73 -22.96 11.27 -9.53
CA ASP A 73 -23.23 11.85 -8.22
C ASP A 73 -23.86 10.79 -7.28
N GLY A 74 -24.76 9.95 -7.81
CA GLY A 74 -25.30 8.79 -7.10
C GLY A 74 -24.22 7.77 -6.73
N GLU A 75 -23.40 7.35 -7.70
CA GLU A 75 -22.31 6.39 -7.47
C GLU A 75 -21.27 6.91 -6.47
N LEU A 76 -20.93 8.21 -6.54
CA LEU A 76 -20.03 8.87 -5.60
C LEU A 76 -20.62 8.92 -4.20
N ALA A 77 -21.92 9.21 -4.06
CA ALA A 77 -22.60 9.22 -2.78
C ALA A 77 -22.60 7.82 -2.14
N GLU A 78 -22.97 6.79 -2.91
CA GLU A 78 -22.95 5.38 -2.46
C GLU A 78 -21.54 4.94 -2.05
N LEU A 79 -20.52 5.26 -2.86
CA LEU A 79 -19.12 4.93 -2.54
C LEU A 79 -18.65 5.68 -1.30
N SER A 80 -18.99 6.96 -1.16
CA SER A 80 -18.62 7.75 0.01
C SER A 80 -19.24 7.20 1.29
N GLU A 81 -20.51 6.80 1.24
CA GLU A 81 -21.21 6.16 2.36
C GLU A 81 -20.54 4.83 2.73
N ALA A 82 -20.24 3.99 1.74
CA ALA A 82 -19.56 2.71 1.95
C ALA A 82 -18.17 2.89 2.57
N LEU A 83 -17.35 3.82 2.05
CA LEU A 83 -16.03 4.12 2.60
C LEU A 83 -16.11 4.66 4.02
N GLN A 84 -17.07 5.54 4.30
CA GLN A 84 -17.29 6.08 5.64
C GLN A 84 -17.70 4.96 6.62
N ALA A 85 -18.59 4.06 6.21
CA ALA A 85 -19.00 2.93 7.03
C ALA A 85 -17.83 1.98 7.34
N VAL A 86 -17.01 1.64 6.33
CA VAL A 86 -15.80 0.82 6.52
C VAL A 86 -14.79 1.52 7.43
N TRP A 87 -14.57 2.81 7.24
CA TRP A 87 -13.66 3.59 8.08
C TRP A 87 -14.12 3.62 9.54
N LEU A 88 -15.40 3.89 9.79
CA LEU A 88 -15.98 3.87 11.14
C LEU A 88 -15.88 2.49 11.79
N SER A 89 -16.20 1.43 11.05
CA SER A 89 -16.09 0.05 11.52
C SER A 89 -14.65 -0.33 11.87
N THR A 90 -13.69 0.06 11.03
CA THR A 90 -12.26 -0.16 11.26
C THR A 90 -11.80 0.58 12.52
N MET A 91 -12.13 1.87 12.65
CA MET A 91 -11.79 2.65 13.84
C MET A 91 -12.39 2.08 15.13
N GLN A 92 -13.62 1.58 15.08
CA GLN A 92 -14.26 0.92 16.21
C GLN A 92 -13.58 -0.41 16.55
N ALA A 93 -13.27 -1.23 15.55
CA ALA A 93 -12.56 -2.49 15.73
C ALA A 93 -11.17 -2.26 16.34
N ASP A 94 -10.42 -1.29 15.83
CA ASP A 94 -9.11 -0.91 16.37
C ASP A 94 -9.23 -0.43 17.82
N SER A 95 -10.23 0.40 18.13
CA SER A 95 -10.48 0.85 19.50
C SER A 95 -10.82 -0.29 20.45
N GLN A 96 -11.62 -1.26 19.98
CA GLN A 96 -11.95 -2.46 20.76
C GLN A 96 -10.71 -3.32 20.97
N ARG A 97 -9.89 -3.53 19.94
CA ARG A 97 -8.62 -4.27 20.05
C ARG A 97 -7.70 -3.66 21.09
N ARG A 98 -7.54 -2.32 21.12
CA ARG A 98 -6.75 -1.63 22.17
C ARG A 98 -7.34 -1.80 23.56
N ALA A 99 -8.65 -1.60 23.70
CA ALA A 99 -9.32 -1.76 24.99
C ALA A 99 -9.19 -3.19 25.53
N SER A 100 -9.33 -4.19 24.66
CA SER A 100 -9.09 -5.60 25.00
C SER A 100 -7.64 -5.85 25.40
N ALA A 101 -6.65 -5.36 24.65
CA ALA A 101 -5.24 -5.50 25.01
C ALA A 101 -4.92 -4.87 26.37
N GLN A 102 -5.45 -3.66 26.64
CA GLN A 102 -5.31 -3.00 27.93
C GLN A 102 -5.97 -3.79 29.07
N TRP A 103 -7.15 -4.37 28.83
CA TRP A 103 -7.84 -5.20 29.81
C TRP A 103 -7.08 -6.50 30.10
N GLU A 104 -6.62 -7.21 29.07
CA GLU A 104 -5.81 -8.42 29.22
C GLU A 104 -4.54 -8.13 30.01
N ARG A 105 -3.88 -7.00 29.74
CA ARG A 105 -2.71 -6.54 30.50
C ARG A 105 -3.06 -6.28 31.97
N TYR A 106 -4.14 -5.54 32.23
CA TYR A 106 -4.60 -5.26 33.60
C TYR A 106 -4.92 -6.53 34.39
N MET A 107 -5.47 -7.55 33.73
CA MET A 107 -5.79 -8.84 34.35
C MET A 107 -4.56 -9.73 34.56
N ARG A 108 -3.45 -9.46 33.87
CA ARG A 108 -2.21 -10.25 33.95
C ARG A 108 -1.40 -9.85 35.19
N CYS A 109 -1.42 -10.69 36.22
CA CYS A 109 -0.61 -10.53 37.43
C CYS A 109 0.67 -11.39 37.39
N ASP A 110 1.49 -11.22 36.36
CA ASP A 110 2.69 -12.04 36.13
C ASP A 110 4.02 -11.36 36.52
N GLY A 111 3.98 -10.08 36.89
CA GLY A 111 5.15 -9.29 37.28
C GLY A 111 6.02 -8.85 36.10
N THR A 112 5.53 -8.96 34.86
CA THR A 112 6.20 -8.39 33.68
C THR A 112 5.98 -6.87 33.62
N PRO A 113 6.88 -6.10 33.00
CA PRO A 113 6.77 -4.63 32.95
C PRO A 113 5.64 -4.18 32.00
N ASP A 114 4.80 -3.23 32.43
CA ASP A 114 3.77 -2.64 31.57
C ASP A 114 4.39 -1.77 30.46
N PRO A 115 4.04 -1.99 29.17
CA PRO A 115 4.48 -1.17 28.05
C PRO A 115 4.18 0.33 28.20
N SER A 116 3.13 0.67 28.95
CA SER A 116 2.69 2.04 29.22
C SER A 116 3.59 2.74 30.24
N GLU A 117 4.26 1.97 31.11
CA GLU A 117 5.04 2.46 32.24
C GLU A 117 6.55 2.38 31.97
N ALA A 118 7.10 3.49 31.44
CA ALA A 118 8.51 3.59 31.08
C ALA A 118 9.49 3.23 32.21
N LYS A 119 9.12 3.51 33.46
CA LYS A 119 9.95 3.20 34.63
C LYS A 119 10.08 1.70 34.84
N GLU A 120 9.00 0.94 34.61
CA GLU A 120 9.01 -0.51 34.76
C GLU A 120 9.91 -1.15 33.71
N ILE A 121 9.78 -0.74 32.45
CA ILE A 121 10.63 -1.20 31.35
C ILE A 121 12.11 -0.94 31.65
N ASN A 122 12.47 0.28 32.06
CA ASN A 122 13.86 0.63 32.37
C ASN A 122 14.42 -0.16 33.56
N THR A 123 13.58 -0.43 34.56
CA THR A 123 13.95 -1.24 35.72
C THR A 123 14.19 -2.69 35.29
N PHE A 124 13.28 -3.25 34.50
CA PHE A 124 13.41 -4.59 33.92
C PHE A 124 14.69 -4.72 33.09
N LEU A 125 14.92 -3.78 32.16
CA LEU A 125 16.12 -3.74 31.32
C LEU A 125 17.41 -3.75 32.15
N SER A 126 17.49 -2.86 33.14
CA SER A 126 18.69 -2.74 33.99
C SER A 126 18.93 -4.01 34.82
N LEU A 127 17.90 -4.49 35.52
CA LEU A 127 18.00 -5.70 36.35
C LEU A 127 18.31 -6.94 35.53
N TRP A 128 17.69 -7.06 34.35
CA TRP A 128 17.91 -8.22 33.50
C TRP A 128 19.27 -8.16 32.82
N ALA A 129 19.75 -7.00 32.37
CA ALA A 129 21.10 -6.88 31.83
C ALA A 129 22.18 -7.35 32.83
N GLU A 130 22.03 -7.01 34.11
CA GLU A 130 22.97 -7.38 35.18
C GLU A 130 22.86 -8.84 35.64
N SER A 131 21.73 -9.51 35.37
CA SER A 131 21.53 -10.90 35.82
C SER A 131 22.50 -11.85 35.08
N ALA A 132 22.98 -12.90 35.76
CA ALA A 132 23.66 -14.00 35.08
C ALA A 132 22.66 -15.15 34.87
N PRO A 133 22.66 -15.81 33.69
CA PRO A 133 21.81 -16.97 33.48
C PRO A 133 22.22 -18.09 34.44
N ARG A 134 21.26 -18.56 35.26
CA ARG A 134 21.48 -19.65 36.23
C ARG A 134 21.64 -21.00 35.53
N ASP A 135 20.81 -21.22 34.53
CA ASP A 135 20.76 -22.42 33.70
C ASP A 135 20.12 -22.05 32.35
N VAL A 136 20.27 -22.94 31.37
CA VAL A 136 19.80 -22.68 30.01
C VAL A 136 18.28 -22.53 29.96
N ALA A 137 17.53 -23.39 30.63
CA ALA A 137 16.06 -23.35 30.57
C ALA A 137 15.51 -22.05 31.18
N THR A 138 16.08 -21.57 32.27
CA THR A 138 15.72 -20.28 32.86
C THR A 138 16.05 -19.13 31.94
N ALA A 139 17.25 -19.10 31.35
CA ALA A 139 17.64 -18.05 30.41
C ALA A 139 16.71 -17.98 29.20
N LEU A 140 16.30 -19.13 28.67
CA LEU A 140 15.32 -19.19 27.58
C LEU A 140 13.94 -18.68 28.01
N ARG A 141 13.45 -19.03 29.20
CA ARG A 141 12.18 -18.48 29.68
C ARG A 141 12.22 -16.95 29.83
N GLU A 142 13.32 -16.42 30.38
CA GLU A 142 13.50 -14.97 30.51
C GLU A 142 13.56 -14.27 29.14
N CYS A 143 14.19 -14.90 28.14
CA CYS A 143 14.16 -14.41 26.76
C CYS A 143 12.74 -14.44 26.17
N SER A 144 11.91 -15.43 26.51
CA SER A 144 10.49 -15.44 26.11
C SER A 144 9.77 -14.20 26.63
N THR A 145 9.93 -13.91 27.91
CA THR A 145 9.30 -12.77 28.55
C THR A 145 9.73 -11.44 27.92
N ALA A 146 11.01 -11.33 27.53
CA ALA A 146 11.50 -10.17 26.83
C ALA A 146 10.93 -10.04 25.40
N LEU A 147 10.71 -11.16 24.71
CA LEU A 147 10.08 -11.18 23.39
C LEU A 147 8.59 -10.81 23.47
N ASP A 148 7.87 -11.34 24.46
CA ASP A 148 6.47 -10.97 24.72
C ASP A 148 6.37 -9.45 24.96
N LEU A 149 7.32 -8.86 25.71
CA LEU A 149 7.40 -7.42 25.90
C LEU A 149 7.70 -6.65 24.60
N ILE A 150 8.56 -7.18 23.73
CA ILE A 150 8.81 -6.58 22.41
C ILE A 150 7.51 -6.56 21.59
N GLU A 151 6.78 -7.69 21.53
CA GLU A 151 5.51 -7.77 20.80
C GLU A 151 4.49 -6.74 21.34
N GLU A 152 4.40 -6.58 22.66
CA GLU A 152 3.51 -5.59 23.27
C GLU A 152 3.93 -4.14 22.93
N LEU A 153 5.24 -3.84 22.93
CA LEU A 153 5.76 -2.53 22.54
C LEU A 153 5.52 -2.24 21.04
N GLU A 154 5.71 -3.23 20.17
CA GLU A 154 5.42 -3.14 18.74
C GLU A 154 3.92 -2.96 18.49
N PHE A 155 3.07 -3.66 19.23
CA PHE A 155 1.62 -3.48 19.18
C PHE A 155 1.22 -2.04 19.54
N VAL A 156 1.78 -1.48 20.62
CA VAL A 156 1.52 -0.08 21.00
C VAL A 156 1.94 0.87 19.88
N LEU A 157 3.10 0.64 19.26
CA LEU A 157 3.62 1.46 18.15
C LEU A 157 2.78 1.36 16.86
N ALA A 158 2.27 0.18 16.54
CA ALA A 158 1.53 -0.08 15.31
C ALA A 158 0.05 0.30 15.42
N ASP A 159 -0.57 0.05 16.57
CA ASP A 159 -2.02 0.15 16.72
C ASP A 159 -2.48 1.51 17.25
N THR A 160 -1.62 2.24 17.94
CA THR A 160 -2.02 3.52 18.52
C THR A 160 -1.89 4.64 17.46
N PRO A 161 -2.93 5.46 17.25
CA PRO A 161 -2.90 6.51 16.22
C PRO A 161 -1.82 7.57 16.45
N ASP A 162 -1.22 8.10 15.38
CA ASP A 162 -0.18 9.15 15.41
C ASP A 162 -0.59 10.40 16.21
N ARG A 163 -1.89 10.75 16.19
CA ARG A 163 -2.43 11.89 16.96
C ARG A 163 -2.33 11.69 18.48
N VAL A 164 -2.16 10.45 18.94
CA VAL A 164 -2.04 10.05 20.35
C VAL A 164 -0.58 9.74 20.69
N LEU A 165 0.19 9.15 19.78
CA LEU A 165 1.62 8.91 20.03
C LEU A 165 2.45 10.18 19.90
N ASN A 166 3.12 10.56 20.98
CA ASN A 166 4.17 11.56 20.89
C ASN A 166 5.49 10.95 20.39
N VAL A 167 6.27 11.75 19.66
CA VAL A 167 7.55 11.34 19.06
C VAL A 167 8.54 10.80 20.11
N GLN A 168 8.52 11.34 21.33
CA GLN A 168 9.40 10.88 22.40
C GLN A 168 9.08 9.45 22.85
N THR A 169 7.78 9.09 22.89
CA THR A 169 7.30 7.75 23.25
C THR A 169 7.63 6.76 22.14
N VAL A 170 7.43 7.14 20.87
CA VAL A 170 7.88 6.34 19.72
C VAL A 170 9.37 6.02 19.85
N SER A 171 10.19 7.06 20.04
CA SER A 171 11.64 6.91 20.13
C SER A 171 12.06 6.06 21.32
N ARG A 172 11.40 6.23 22.48
CA ARG A 172 11.66 5.45 23.68
C ARG A 172 11.32 3.98 23.49
N HIS A 173 10.15 3.64 22.97
CA HIS A 173 9.77 2.24 22.75
C HIS A 173 10.68 1.57 21.73
N ARG A 174 11.00 2.24 20.61
CA ARG A 174 11.97 1.71 19.64
C ARG A 174 13.34 1.48 20.28
N HIS A 175 13.81 2.41 21.12
CA HIS A 175 15.06 2.23 21.84
C HIS A 175 15.01 1.05 22.82
N SER A 176 13.93 0.91 23.59
CA SER A 176 13.73 -0.22 24.50
C SER A 176 13.69 -1.56 23.76
N ILE A 177 13.03 -1.63 22.58
CA ILE A 177 13.02 -2.83 21.73
C ILE A 177 14.46 -3.22 21.33
N LEU A 178 15.25 -2.26 20.84
CA LEU A 178 16.65 -2.51 20.48
C LEU A 178 17.47 -3.00 21.68
N GLN A 179 17.29 -2.38 22.85
CA GLN A 179 17.98 -2.82 24.07
C GLN A 179 17.57 -4.24 24.49
N LEU A 180 16.28 -4.59 24.39
CA LEU A 180 15.80 -5.95 24.67
C LEU A 180 16.44 -6.96 23.71
N GLN A 181 16.50 -6.64 22.42
CA GLN A 181 17.14 -7.49 21.40
C GLN A 181 18.63 -7.69 21.67
N GLU A 182 19.36 -6.63 22.01
CA GLU A 182 20.78 -6.70 22.40
C GLU A 182 20.99 -7.55 23.65
N ILE A 183 20.14 -7.38 24.67
CA ILE A 183 20.23 -8.19 25.89
C ILE A 183 19.92 -9.66 25.59
N ILE A 184 18.88 -9.96 24.80
CA ILE A 184 18.55 -11.33 24.38
C ILE A 184 19.79 -11.97 23.72
N ALA A 185 20.40 -11.30 22.74
CA ALA A 185 21.60 -11.81 22.07
C ALA A 185 22.73 -12.10 23.07
N SER A 186 23.00 -11.17 23.98
CA SER A 186 23.99 -11.34 25.06
C SER A 186 23.66 -12.54 25.98
N LYS A 187 22.39 -12.75 26.34
CA LYS A 187 21.97 -13.89 27.16
C LYS A 187 22.19 -15.21 26.44
N LEU A 188 21.87 -15.27 25.15
CA LEU A 188 22.10 -16.48 24.34
C LEU A 188 23.60 -16.80 24.20
N ASP A 189 24.45 -15.78 24.09
CA ASP A 189 25.90 -15.96 24.10
C ASP A 189 26.41 -16.48 25.45
N GLN A 190 25.90 -15.93 26.57
CA GLN A 190 26.25 -16.41 27.91
C GLN A 190 25.81 -17.86 28.15
N VAL A 191 24.61 -18.22 27.69
CA VAL A 191 24.10 -19.60 27.70
C VAL A 191 25.00 -20.52 26.89
N THR A 192 25.37 -20.10 25.69
CA THR A 192 26.25 -20.88 24.80
C THR A 192 27.62 -21.10 25.46
N HIS A 193 28.19 -20.05 26.05
CA HIS A 193 29.45 -20.12 26.81
C HIS A 193 29.35 -21.07 28.00
N HIS A 194 28.25 -21.04 28.74
CA HIS A 194 28.01 -21.95 29.86
C HIS A 194 27.99 -23.42 29.41
N LEU A 195 27.25 -23.72 28.32
CA LEU A 195 27.22 -25.07 27.73
C LEU A 195 28.62 -25.51 27.28
N LEU A 196 29.38 -24.62 26.64
CA LEU A 196 30.72 -24.94 26.16
C LEU A 196 31.73 -25.20 27.28
N LYS A 197 31.58 -24.56 28.45
CA LYS A 197 32.41 -24.85 29.63
C LYS A 197 32.22 -26.28 30.15
N CYS A 198 31.03 -26.85 29.96
CA CYS A 198 30.71 -28.22 30.37
C CYS A 198 30.85 -29.22 29.21
N ALA A 199 31.25 -28.78 28.01
CA ALA A 199 31.27 -29.60 26.79
C ALA A 199 32.01 -30.94 26.93
N SER A 200 33.14 -30.98 27.64
CA SER A 200 33.88 -32.23 27.83
C SER A 200 33.20 -33.20 28.80
N LYS A 201 32.39 -32.68 29.73
CA LYS A 201 31.63 -33.50 30.69
C LYS A 201 30.34 -34.02 30.06
N ASP A 202 29.72 -33.19 29.24
CA ASP A 202 28.43 -33.45 28.59
C ASP A 202 28.62 -33.99 27.15
N ALA A 203 29.83 -34.42 26.80
CA ALA A 203 30.12 -35.01 25.51
C ALA A 203 29.38 -36.35 25.36
N ASP A 204 28.80 -36.55 24.18
CA ASP A 204 28.18 -37.82 23.82
C ASP A 204 29.21 -38.95 23.84
N LEU A 205 28.84 -40.10 24.41
CA LEU A 205 29.75 -41.21 24.66
C LEU A 205 30.21 -41.92 23.37
N GLU A 206 29.39 -41.91 22.33
CA GLU A 206 29.71 -42.59 21.06
C GLU A 206 30.62 -41.74 20.18
N THR A 207 30.32 -40.45 20.06
CA THR A 207 31.04 -39.53 19.17
C THR A 207 32.19 -38.79 19.84
N GLY A 208 32.14 -38.66 21.17
CA GLY A 208 33.07 -37.86 21.97
C GLY A 208 32.91 -36.36 21.76
N ASN A 209 31.79 -35.88 21.21
CA ASN A 209 31.51 -34.46 20.96
C ASN A 209 30.30 -33.98 21.75
N LEU A 210 30.22 -32.67 22.05
CA LEU A 210 29.01 -32.10 22.63
C LEU A 210 27.92 -32.05 21.56
N GLN A 211 26.73 -32.53 21.89
CA GLN A 211 25.54 -32.48 21.05
C GLN A 211 24.36 -32.11 21.94
N THR A 212 23.78 -30.93 21.74
CA THR A 212 22.70 -30.45 22.61
C THR A 212 21.65 -29.73 21.78
N VAL A 213 20.39 -30.01 22.11
CA VAL A 213 19.21 -29.30 21.58
C VAL A 213 18.45 -28.79 22.79
N VAL A 214 18.20 -27.48 22.83
CA VAL A 214 17.37 -26.85 23.86
C VAL A 214 16.27 -26.06 23.19
N GLU A 215 15.06 -26.22 23.71
CA GLU A 215 13.85 -25.69 23.08
C GLU A 215 13.09 -24.76 24.00
N SER A 216 12.47 -23.76 23.39
CA SER A 216 11.49 -22.89 24.00
C SER A 216 10.30 -22.68 23.06
N SER A 217 9.29 -21.95 23.52
CA SER A 217 8.12 -21.55 22.71
C SER A 217 8.48 -20.73 21.46
N PHE A 218 9.60 -20.01 21.48
CA PHE A 218 9.98 -19.01 20.48
C PHE A 218 11.27 -19.36 19.72
N MET A 219 12.02 -20.36 20.17
CA MET A 219 13.32 -20.71 19.60
C MET A 219 13.73 -22.16 19.89
N THR A 220 14.48 -22.76 18.97
CA THR A 220 15.28 -23.96 19.19
C THR A 220 16.77 -23.61 19.04
N LEU A 221 17.54 -23.82 20.12
CA LEU A 221 19.00 -23.70 20.13
C LEU A 221 19.61 -25.09 19.93
N MET A 222 20.39 -25.24 18.88
CA MET A 222 21.16 -26.45 18.59
C MET A 222 22.64 -26.11 18.70
N LEU A 223 23.35 -26.87 19.54
CA LEU A 223 24.77 -26.67 19.81
C LEU A 223 25.54 -27.96 19.59
N TRP A 224 26.58 -27.87 18.78
CA TRP A 224 27.57 -28.92 18.60
C TRP A 224 28.95 -28.38 18.94
N ALA A 225 29.78 -29.15 19.66
CA ALA A 225 31.17 -28.76 19.93
C ALA A 225 32.15 -29.91 19.67
N ASN A 226 33.23 -29.60 18.95
CA ASN A 226 34.28 -30.52 18.55
C ASN A 226 35.26 -30.80 19.71
N VAL A 227 34.84 -31.65 20.63
CA VAL A 227 35.68 -32.07 21.77
C VAL A 227 36.69 -33.14 21.33
N ASN A 228 36.28 -34.08 20.49
CA ASN A 228 37.09 -35.22 20.03
C ASN A 228 38.15 -34.83 18.97
N LYS A 229 37.91 -33.79 18.17
CA LYS A 229 38.84 -33.24 17.15
C LYS A 229 39.28 -34.26 16.09
N ASN A 230 38.30 -34.98 15.52
CA ASN A 230 38.56 -35.99 14.49
C ASN A 230 38.71 -35.33 13.09
N PRO A 231 39.91 -35.36 12.45
CA PRO A 231 40.11 -34.74 11.13
C PRO A 231 39.32 -35.39 9.99
N ARG A 232 38.75 -36.58 10.21
CA ARG A 232 37.88 -37.28 9.25
C ARG A 232 36.39 -36.93 9.43
N PHE A 233 36.05 -36.14 10.45
CA PHE A 233 34.70 -35.67 10.66
C PHE A 233 34.25 -34.81 9.47
N LYS A 234 33.06 -35.11 8.94
CA LYS A 234 32.50 -34.43 7.76
C LYS A 234 31.37 -33.47 8.10
N GLY A 235 30.62 -33.74 9.17
CA GLY A 235 29.42 -33.01 9.51
C GLY A 235 28.58 -33.74 10.55
N TYR A 236 27.55 -33.07 11.05
CA TYR A 236 26.60 -33.61 12.01
C TYR A 236 25.20 -33.11 11.70
N GLU A 237 24.21 -33.98 11.92
CA GLU A 237 22.79 -33.68 11.71
C GLU A 237 22.02 -33.88 13.00
N PHE A 238 21.27 -32.85 13.40
CA PHE A 238 20.26 -32.93 14.44
C PHE A 238 19.02 -33.58 13.82
N ALA A 239 19.02 -34.91 13.75
CA ALA A 239 18.00 -35.69 13.02
C ALA A 239 16.57 -35.33 13.41
N ASP A 240 16.31 -35.09 14.70
CA ASP A 240 15.00 -34.69 15.23
C ASP A 240 14.47 -33.37 14.65
N ARG A 241 15.35 -32.54 14.09
CA ARG A 241 15.02 -31.22 13.51
C ARG A 241 15.22 -31.16 12.00
N GLY A 242 15.83 -32.18 11.40
CA GLY A 242 16.21 -32.17 9.99
C GLY A 242 17.19 -31.03 9.64
N VAL A 243 18.00 -30.59 10.61
CA VAL A 243 18.98 -29.53 10.44
C VAL A 243 20.37 -30.09 10.69
N GLY A 244 21.30 -29.84 9.78
CA GLY A 244 22.67 -30.30 9.89
C GLY A 244 23.65 -29.33 9.28
N PHE A 245 24.93 -29.64 9.45
CA PHE A 245 26.01 -28.87 8.86
C PHE A 245 27.15 -29.79 8.41
N GLU A 246 27.90 -29.33 7.43
CA GLU A 246 29.19 -29.91 7.06
C GLU A 246 30.33 -29.08 7.66
N LEU A 247 31.40 -29.74 8.08
CA LEU A 247 32.57 -29.10 8.66
C LEU A 247 33.79 -29.28 7.74
N PRO A 248 34.38 -28.19 7.22
CA PRO A 248 35.62 -28.27 6.47
C PRO A 248 36.74 -28.99 7.24
N ARG A 249 37.52 -29.82 6.54
CA ARG A 249 38.63 -30.59 7.14
C ARG A 249 39.59 -29.76 8.01
N PRO A 250 39.98 -28.52 7.65
CA PRO A 250 40.83 -27.72 8.51
C PRO A 250 40.21 -27.43 9.89
N LEU A 251 38.89 -27.23 9.95
CA LEU A 251 38.17 -26.95 11.20
C LEU A 251 37.90 -28.23 12.01
N ALA A 252 37.83 -29.39 11.36
CA ALA A 252 37.62 -30.69 12.03
C ALA A 252 38.75 -31.07 12.99
N ALA A 253 39.95 -30.53 12.81
CA ALA A 253 41.09 -30.70 13.73
C ALA A 253 41.15 -29.63 14.84
N CYS A 254 40.28 -28.60 14.80
CA CYS A 254 40.30 -27.48 15.72
C CYS A 254 39.21 -27.61 16.82
N PRO A 255 39.42 -26.99 18.01
CA PRO A 255 38.38 -26.86 19.03
C PRO A 255 37.34 -25.81 18.58
N VAL A 256 36.41 -26.24 17.72
CA VAL A 256 35.34 -25.40 17.15
C VAL A 256 33.98 -25.83 17.68
N ALA A 257 33.05 -24.88 17.77
CA ALA A 257 31.66 -25.15 18.05
C ALA A 257 30.78 -24.55 16.95
N VAL A 258 29.66 -25.20 16.68
CA VAL A 258 28.64 -24.74 15.74
C VAL A 258 27.36 -24.54 16.53
N ARG A 259 26.89 -23.29 16.57
CA ARG A 259 25.60 -22.91 17.14
C ARG A 259 24.63 -22.61 16.01
N ILE A 260 23.49 -23.26 16.01
CA ILE A 260 22.39 -23.01 15.08
C ILE A 260 21.19 -22.55 15.92
N LEU A 261 20.66 -21.37 15.59
CA LEU A 261 19.47 -20.82 16.22
C LEU A 261 18.33 -20.88 15.20
N TRP A 262 17.28 -21.62 15.54
CA TRP A 262 16.03 -21.55 14.81
C TRP A 262 15.06 -20.69 15.61
N THR A 263 14.84 -19.47 15.16
CA THR A 263 13.96 -18.49 15.84
C THR A 263 12.64 -18.33 15.11
N ARG A 264 11.57 -18.02 15.85
CA ARG A 264 10.28 -17.57 15.28
C ARG A 264 10.19 -16.05 15.10
N TYR A 265 11.23 -15.35 15.54
CA TYR A 265 11.40 -13.91 15.50
C TYR A 265 12.67 -13.57 14.71
N ASP A 266 12.73 -12.36 14.16
CA ASP A 266 13.95 -11.87 13.53
C ASP A 266 14.92 -11.35 14.60
N HIS A 267 16.15 -11.85 14.56
CA HIS A 267 17.22 -11.51 15.49
C HIS A 267 18.41 -10.86 14.78
N LEU A 268 18.30 -10.63 13.46
CA LEU A 268 19.30 -9.94 12.65
C LEU A 268 18.76 -8.54 12.31
N THR A 269 19.18 -7.55 13.09
CA THR A 269 18.94 -6.13 12.82
C THR A 269 19.95 -5.54 11.85
#